data_AF-A0A062WX61-F1
#
_entry.id   AF-A0A062WX61-F1
#
_cell.length_a   1.000
_cell.length_b   1.000
_cell.length_c   1.000
_cell.angle_alpha   90.00
_cell.angle_beta   90.00
_cell.angle_gamma   90.00
#
_symmetry.space_group_name_H-M   'P 1'
#
loop_
_entity.id
_entity.type
_entity.pdbx_description
1 polymer ?
#
loop_
_entity_poly.entity_id
_entity_poly.type
_entity_poly.pdbx_seq_one_letter_code
_entity_poly.pdbx_strand_id
1 'polypeptide(L)'
;MRTTPSAAARAAGGGAPPARRADALRNRTLLLRVADELLASAGTSVSFDQIAKRAGVGVGTVYRHFPTREDLFGTVIVAGMRRLTLQARALATAEDPRAAFFRFFYQMVEQTVINKALCEAFDSTSDPRFAPDQRSAAAFDAALDVLSSRAKAVGALRTDMTVAEIRLLAVGAAVTARERQTTDFSWRIVTLIAGALRPDETLEPLPPPAVTKQPDPPADRNETESRDSARCALCGRPISARATGRPARYCGAACRQQAHRHRASARRAIATAPVSVAAAADAPVRSRHATGPQEKTS
;
A
#
# COMPACT_ATOMS: atom_id res chain seq x y z
N MET A 1 -30.83 -73.76 29.65
CA MET A 1 -31.45 -72.86 28.66
C MET A 1 -30.49 -71.70 28.39
N ARG A 2 -30.01 -71.62 27.15
CA ARG A 2 -29.36 -70.51 26.42
C ARG A 2 -28.75 -69.34 27.21
N THR A 3 -27.42 -69.23 27.14
CA THR A 3 -26.72 -67.93 27.13
C THR A 3 -25.84 -67.88 25.88
N THR A 4 -26.25 -67.05 24.92
CA THR A 4 -25.47 -66.65 23.73
C THR A 4 -24.88 -65.26 23.97
N PRO A 5 -23.61 -65.00 23.64
CA PRO A 5 -23.08 -63.65 23.47
C PRO A 5 -23.21 -63.22 22.00
N SER A 6 -23.53 -61.96 21.69
CA SER A 6 -23.30 -61.44 20.33
C SER A 6 -23.26 -59.91 20.22
N ALA A 7 -22.11 -59.46 19.72
CA ALA A 7 -21.90 -58.38 18.75
C ALA A 7 -22.18 -56.93 19.15
N ALA A 8 -21.09 -56.30 19.62
CA ALA A 8 -20.70 -54.99 19.12
C ALA A 8 -20.39 -55.05 17.62
N ALA A 9 -21.00 -54.19 16.81
CA ALA A 9 -20.45 -53.79 15.51
C ALA A 9 -21.09 -52.51 14.94
N ARG A 10 -20.27 -51.45 14.90
CA ARG A 10 -20.05 -50.54 13.78
C ARG A 10 -21.14 -49.52 13.40
N ALA A 11 -20.89 -48.27 13.78
CA ALA A 11 -21.11 -47.13 12.89
C ALA A 11 -19.75 -46.70 12.31
N ALA A 12 -19.64 -46.80 10.99
CA ALA A 12 -18.43 -46.56 10.21
C ALA A 12 -18.18 -45.06 9.99
N GLY A 13 -17.00 -44.57 10.38
CA GLY A 13 -16.45 -43.31 9.91
C GLY A 13 -15.89 -43.47 8.49
N GLY A 14 -16.57 -42.86 7.52
CA GLY A 14 -16.20 -42.89 6.10
C GLY A 14 -14.87 -42.19 5.82
N GLY A 15 -13.81 -42.98 5.66
CA GLY A 15 -12.55 -42.53 5.09
C GLY A 15 -12.47 -42.85 3.61
N ALA A 16 -12.38 -41.82 2.74
CA ALA A 16 -12.11 -42.03 1.32
C ALA A 16 -10.83 -42.86 1.08
N PRO A 17 -10.78 -43.71 0.03
CA PRO A 17 -9.65 -44.62 -0.21
C PRO A 17 -8.32 -43.88 -0.38
N PRO A 18 -7.18 -44.49 0.03
CA PRO A 18 -5.87 -43.82 0.16
C PRO A 18 -5.37 -43.14 -1.12
N ALA A 19 -5.68 -43.69 -2.30
CA ALA A 19 -5.33 -43.08 -3.58
C ALA A 19 -5.97 -41.69 -3.78
N ARG A 20 -7.26 -41.54 -3.43
CA ARG A 20 -7.99 -40.26 -3.57
C ARG A 20 -7.46 -39.18 -2.64
N ARG A 21 -6.95 -39.55 -1.47
CA ARG A 21 -6.31 -38.60 -0.53
C ARG A 21 -4.97 -38.11 -1.05
N ALA A 22 -4.17 -39.00 -1.65
CA ALA A 22 -2.89 -38.63 -2.25
C ALA A 22 -3.08 -37.67 -3.44
N ASP A 23 -4.08 -37.92 -4.29
CA ASP A 23 -4.44 -37.02 -5.40
C ASP A 23 -4.93 -35.64 -4.92
N ALA A 24 -5.78 -35.62 -3.89
CA ALA A 24 -6.27 -34.37 -3.30
C ALA A 24 -5.14 -33.52 -2.72
N LEU A 25 -4.14 -34.14 -2.07
CA LEU A 25 -2.96 -33.45 -1.55
C LEU A 25 -2.08 -32.92 -2.69
N ARG A 26 -1.80 -33.75 -3.71
CA ARG A 26 -1.03 -33.33 -4.90
C ARG A 26 -1.67 -32.14 -5.60
N ASN A 27 -2.98 -32.18 -5.82
CA ASN A 27 -3.73 -31.10 -6.45
C ASN A 27 -3.69 -29.83 -5.61
N ARG A 28 -3.87 -29.95 -4.28
CA ARG A 28 -3.74 -28.80 -3.38
C ARG A 28 -2.36 -28.15 -3.46
N THR A 29 -1.28 -28.95 -3.41
CA THR A 29 0.09 -28.43 -3.52
C THR A 29 0.36 -27.79 -4.88
N LEU A 30 -0.14 -28.40 -5.97
CA LEU A 30 -0.03 -27.85 -7.31
C LEU A 30 -0.73 -26.48 -7.41
N LEU A 31 -1.95 -26.37 -6.89
CA LEU A 31 -2.72 -25.13 -6.89
C LEU A 31 -2.01 -24.03 -6.10
N LEU A 32 -1.46 -24.34 -4.93
CA LEU A 32 -0.70 -23.38 -4.12
C LEU A 32 0.55 -22.89 -4.84
N ARG A 33 1.30 -23.79 -5.50
CA ARG A 33 2.50 -23.42 -6.26
C ARG A 33 2.16 -22.51 -7.44
N VAL A 34 1.13 -22.87 -8.22
CA VAL A 34 0.70 -22.06 -9.38
C VAL A 34 0.13 -20.71 -8.92
N ALA A 35 -0.60 -20.69 -7.82
CA ALA A 35 -1.08 -19.45 -7.24
C ALA A 35 0.09 -18.55 -6.80
N ASP A 36 1.12 -19.10 -6.13
CA ASP A 36 2.33 -18.35 -5.74
C ASP A 36 3.03 -17.73 -6.96
N GLU A 37 3.23 -18.49 -8.04
CA GLU A 37 3.83 -17.99 -9.30
C GLU A 37 3.03 -16.82 -9.91
N LEU A 38 1.70 -16.96 -9.97
CA LEU A 38 0.83 -15.94 -10.58
C LEU A 38 0.67 -14.70 -9.68
N LEU A 39 0.52 -14.90 -8.38
CA LEU A 39 0.47 -13.84 -7.38
C LEU A 39 1.79 -13.06 -7.34
N ALA A 40 2.92 -13.72 -7.57
CA ALA A 40 4.21 -13.06 -7.59
C ALA A 40 4.29 -12.00 -8.70
N SER A 41 3.79 -12.31 -9.89
CA SER A 41 3.80 -11.39 -11.06
C SER A 41 2.65 -10.37 -11.05
N ALA A 42 1.41 -10.81 -10.81
CA ALA A 42 0.21 -9.99 -10.99
C ALA A 42 -0.43 -9.50 -9.67
N GLY A 43 0.06 -9.97 -8.52
CA GLY A 43 -0.48 -9.63 -7.20
C GLY A 43 -1.87 -10.21 -6.98
N THR A 44 -2.62 -9.64 -6.04
CA THR A 44 -3.96 -10.12 -5.65
C THR A 44 -5.06 -9.98 -6.73
N SER A 45 -4.71 -9.51 -7.93
CA SER A 45 -5.63 -9.38 -9.07
C SER A 45 -5.94 -10.70 -9.82
N VAL A 46 -5.11 -11.75 -9.63
CA VAL A 46 -5.20 -13.05 -10.34
C VAL A 46 -6.57 -13.72 -10.17
N SER A 47 -7.16 -14.29 -11.22
CA SER A 47 -8.43 -15.04 -11.12
C SER A 47 -8.25 -16.55 -10.91
N PHE A 48 -9.27 -17.21 -10.37
CA PHE A 48 -9.28 -18.68 -10.23
C PHE A 48 -9.24 -19.39 -11.59
N ASP A 49 -9.81 -18.80 -12.65
CA ASP A 49 -9.71 -19.35 -14.00
C ASP A 49 -8.27 -19.33 -14.53
N GLN A 50 -7.53 -18.26 -14.26
CA GLN A 50 -6.11 -18.17 -14.63
C GLN A 50 -5.28 -19.23 -13.90
N ILE A 51 -5.54 -19.44 -12.60
CA ILE A 51 -4.87 -20.46 -11.78
C ILE A 51 -5.23 -21.85 -12.29
N ALA A 52 -6.50 -22.14 -12.52
CA ALA A 52 -6.99 -23.42 -13.04
C ALA A 52 -6.36 -23.75 -14.39
N LYS A 53 -6.37 -22.79 -15.33
CA LYS A 53 -5.76 -22.91 -16.65
C LYS A 53 -4.25 -23.19 -16.55
N ARG A 54 -3.53 -22.46 -15.71
CA ARG A 54 -2.08 -22.63 -15.54
C ARG A 54 -1.69 -23.92 -14.81
N ALA A 55 -2.57 -24.41 -13.93
CA ALA A 55 -2.43 -25.69 -13.23
C ALA A 55 -2.90 -26.89 -14.07
N GLY A 56 -3.56 -26.68 -15.21
CA GLY A 56 -4.10 -27.75 -16.04
C GLY A 56 -5.27 -28.49 -15.39
N VAL A 57 -6.02 -27.83 -14.50
CA VAL A 57 -7.18 -28.42 -13.80
C VAL A 57 -8.45 -27.64 -14.09
N GLY A 58 -9.62 -28.25 -13.91
CA GLY A 58 -10.89 -27.55 -14.02
C GLY A 58 -11.11 -26.58 -12.84
N VAL A 59 -11.76 -25.42 -13.10
CA VAL A 59 -12.04 -24.39 -12.08
C VAL A 59 -12.81 -24.94 -10.87
N GLY A 60 -13.72 -25.90 -11.09
CA GLY A 60 -14.43 -26.59 -10.01
C GLY A 60 -13.51 -27.36 -9.04
N THR A 61 -12.33 -27.78 -9.49
CA THR A 61 -11.30 -28.38 -8.63
C THR A 61 -10.68 -27.33 -7.71
N VAL A 62 -10.46 -26.11 -8.22
CA VAL A 62 -9.97 -24.98 -7.41
C VAL A 62 -10.97 -24.67 -6.30
N TYR A 63 -12.24 -24.45 -6.64
CA TYR A 63 -13.30 -24.14 -5.68
C TYR A 63 -13.51 -25.24 -4.62
N ARG A 64 -13.30 -26.52 -4.98
CA ARG A 64 -13.37 -27.63 -4.01
C ARG A 64 -12.25 -27.61 -2.97
N HIS A 65 -11.06 -27.15 -3.35
CA HIS A 65 -9.91 -27.07 -2.44
C HIS A 65 -9.81 -25.73 -1.70
N PHE A 66 -10.31 -24.67 -2.32
CA PHE A 66 -10.29 -23.29 -1.84
C PHE A 66 -11.64 -22.64 -2.19
N PRO A 67 -12.61 -22.66 -1.26
CA PRO A 67 -13.94 -22.11 -1.51
C PRO A 67 -13.92 -20.62 -1.88
N THR A 68 -12.99 -19.86 -1.31
CA THR A 68 -12.84 -18.42 -1.54
C THR A 68 -11.44 -18.05 -2.04
N ARG A 69 -11.31 -16.87 -2.66
CA ARG A 69 -10.01 -16.34 -3.11
C ARG A 69 -9.12 -16.03 -1.93
N GLU A 70 -9.72 -15.53 -0.86
CA GLU A 70 -9.12 -15.22 0.42
C GLU A 70 -8.48 -16.48 1.02
N ASP A 71 -9.15 -17.65 0.95
CA ASP A 71 -8.56 -18.91 1.44
C ASP A 71 -7.29 -19.30 0.68
N LEU A 72 -7.30 -19.19 -0.66
CA LEU A 72 -6.14 -19.54 -1.49
C LEU A 72 -5.00 -18.55 -1.29
N PHE A 73 -5.30 -17.25 -1.40
CA PHE A 73 -4.30 -16.19 -1.39
C PHE A 73 -3.73 -16.00 0.01
N GLY A 74 -4.58 -16.03 1.03
CA GLY A 74 -4.16 -16.03 2.42
C GLY A 74 -3.22 -17.20 2.72
N THR A 75 -3.52 -18.41 2.23
CA THR A 75 -2.61 -19.56 2.41
C THR A 75 -1.24 -19.32 1.78
N VAL A 76 -1.18 -18.76 0.57
CA VAL A 76 0.08 -18.46 -0.13
C VAL A 76 0.86 -17.35 0.58
N ILE A 77 0.20 -16.25 0.94
CA ILE A 77 0.80 -15.11 1.63
C ILE A 77 1.35 -15.54 2.99
N VAL A 78 0.57 -16.30 3.78
CA VAL A 78 1.00 -16.85 5.07
C VAL A 78 2.20 -17.78 4.91
N ALA A 79 2.24 -18.61 3.85
CA ALA A 79 3.39 -19.47 3.59
C ALA A 79 4.66 -18.66 3.25
N GLY A 80 4.54 -17.62 2.43
CA GLY A 80 5.65 -16.72 2.11
C GLY A 80 6.14 -15.95 3.32
N MET A 81 5.23 -15.39 4.12
CA MET A 81 5.56 -14.70 5.36
C MET A 81 6.23 -15.62 6.38
N ARG A 82 5.72 -16.84 6.54
CA ARG A 82 6.35 -17.87 7.41
C ARG A 82 7.78 -18.20 6.96
N ARG A 83 8.05 -18.22 5.65
CA ARG A 83 9.41 -18.43 5.11
C ARG A 83 10.35 -17.32 5.55
N LEU A 84 9.93 -16.06 5.43
CA LEU A 84 10.70 -14.90 5.91
C LEU A 84 10.91 -14.96 7.43
N THR A 85 9.88 -15.30 8.20
CA THR A 85 10.00 -15.49 9.65
C THR A 85 11.04 -16.56 10.02
N LEU A 86 11.08 -17.69 9.30
CA LEU A 86 12.08 -18.72 9.53
C LEU A 86 13.49 -18.25 9.17
N GLN A 87 13.65 -17.50 8.08
CA GLN A 87 14.94 -16.90 7.70
C GLN A 87 15.43 -15.90 8.76
N ALA A 88 14.55 -15.04 9.26
CA ALA A 88 14.87 -14.11 10.34
C ALA A 88 15.35 -14.84 11.60
N ARG A 89 14.61 -15.88 12.01
CA ARG A 89 14.95 -16.70 13.18
C ARG A 89 16.28 -17.44 13.00
N ALA A 90 16.58 -17.94 11.80
CA ALA A 90 17.86 -18.59 11.53
C ALA A 90 19.05 -17.62 11.65
N LEU A 91 18.84 -16.34 11.38
CA LEU A 91 19.85 -15.28 11.51
C LEU A 91 19.91 -14.69 12.93
N ALA A 92 18.94 -15.00 13.80
CA ALA A 92 18.81 -14.39 15.11
C ALA A 92 19.95 -14.73 16.08
N THR A 93 20.72 -15.79 15.82
CA THR A 93 21.85 -16.23 16.64
C THR A 93 23.20 -16.05 15.95
N ALA A 94 23.25 -15.37 14.80
CA ALA A 94 24.50 -15.12 14.09
C ALA A 94 25.48 -14.28 14.92
N GLU A 95 26.77 -14.60 14.81
CA GLU A 95 27.86 -13.94 15.56
C GLU A 95 28.00 -12.46 15.23
N ASP A 96 27.70 -12.07 13.99
CA ASP A 96 27.67 -10.67 13.55
C ASP A 96 26.22 -10.17 13.40
N PRO A 97 25.67 -9.44 14.39
CA PRO A 97 24.32 -8.87 14.31
C PRO A 97 24.13 -7.88 13.15
N ARG A 98 25.18 -7.13 12.78
CA ARG A 98 25.13 -6.16 11.67
C ARG A 98 24.90 -6.89 10.37
N ALA A 99 25.76 -7.87 10.06
CA ALA A 99 25.64 -8.65 8.84
C ALA A 99 24.31 -9.42 8.81
N ALA A 100 23.87 -9.99 9.94
CA ALA A 100 22.61 -10.71 10.04
C ALA A 100 21.39 -9.84 9.69
N PHE A 101 21.29 -8.65 10.27
CA PHE A 101 20.18 -7.74 10.00
C PHE A 101 20.15 -7.28 8.54
N PHE A 102 21.27 -6.77 8.02
CA PHE A 102 21.30 -6.27 6.63
C PHE A 102 21.10 -7.39 5.61
N ARG A 103 21.65 -8.59 5.86
CA ARG A 103 21.35 -9.78 5.04
C ARG A 103 19.86 -10.08 5.01
N PHE A 104 19.21 -10.10 6.18
CA PHE A 104 17.77 -10.33 6.25
C PHE A 104 16.97 -9.22 5.55
N PHE A 105 17.37 -7.95 5.72
CA PHE A 105 16.73 -6.82 5.05
C PHE A 105 16.78 -6.97 3.53
N TYR A 106 17.95 -7.31 2.95
CA TYR A 106 18.07 -7.55 1.52
C TYR A 106 17.26 -8.76 1.05
N GLN A 107 17.22 -9.85 1.82
CA GLN A 107 16.36 -11.01 1.53
C GLN A 107 14.88 -10.64 1.53
N MET A 108 14.44 -9.82 2.47
CA MET A 108 13.07 -9.32 2.53
C MET A 108 12.75 -8.49 1.28
N VAL A 109 13.62 -7.56 0.88
CA VAL A 109 13.43 -6.74 -0.33
C VAL A 109 13.41 -7.61 -1.58
N GLU A 110 14.34 -8.57 -1.73
CA GLU A 110 14.37 -9.48 -2.87
C GLU A 110 13.05 -10.26 -3.00
N GLN A 111 12.56 -10.82 -1.90
CA GLN A 111 11.31 -11.59 -1.89
C GLN A 111 10.08 -10.72 -2.21
N THR A 112 10.02 -9.48 -1.72
CA THR A 112 8.88 -8.58 -2.02
C THR A 112 8.96 -7.96 -3.42
N VAL A 113 10.17 -7.82 -3.99
CA VAL A 113 10.35 -7.45 -5.41
C VAL A 113 9.82 -8.56 -6.32
N ILE A 114 10.16 -9.81 -6.02
CA ILE A 114 9.75 -10.96 -6.81
C ILE A 114 8.26 -11.24 -6.62
N ASN A 115 7.73 -11.06 -5.41
CA ASN A 115 6.37 -11.43 -5.07
C ASN A 115 5.50 -10.20 -4.75
N LYS A 116 4.74 -9.73 -5.75
CA LYS A 116 3.80 -8.60 -5.61
C LYS A 116 2.79 -8.82 -4.48
N ALA A 117 2.27 -10.03 -4.31
CA ALA A 117 1.30 -10.32 -3.25
C ALA A 117 1.92 -10.25 -1.85
N LEU A 118 3.17 -10.66 -1.67
CA LEU A 118 3.89 -10.43 -0.40
C LEU A 118 4.17 -8.95 -0.17
N CYS A 119 4.52 -8.20 -1.21
CA CYS A 119 4.68 -6.75 -1.12
C CYS A 119 3.37 -6.07 -0.67
N GLU A 120 2.23 -6.44 -1.26
CA GLU A 120 0.90 -5.98 -0.86
C GLU A 120 0.59 -6.38 0.59
N ALA A 121 0.85 -7.62 0.98
CA ALA A 121 0.58 -8.12 2.33
C ALA A 121 1.36 -7.40 3.45
N PHE A 122 2.53 -6.85 3.15
CA PHE A 122 3.32 -6.05 4.10
C PHE A 122 2.93 -4.57 4.12
N ASP A 123 2.19 -4.11 3.11
CA ASP A 123 1.65 -2.76 3.04
C ASP A 123 0.31 -2.68 3.77
N SER A 124 0.26 -1.90 4.85
CA SER A 124 -0.95 -1.72 5.66
C SER A 124 -2.08 -0.97 4.94
N THR A 125 -1.80 -0.39 3.76
CA THR A 125 -2.80 0.29 2.91
C THR A 125 -3.43 -0.62 1.87
N SER A 126 -2.95 -1.87 1.76
CA SER A 126 -3.47 -2.87 0.83
C SER A 126 -4.84 -3.41 1.24
N ASP A 127 -5.46 -4.20 0.35
CA ASP A 127 -6.78 -4.80 0.59
C ASP A 127 -6.74 -5.74 1.82
N PRO A 128 -7.47 -5.41 2.91
CA PRO A 128 -7.38 -6.14 4.17
C PRO A 128 -7.85 -7.59 4.06
N ARG A 129 -8.59 -7.94 3.00
CA ARG A 129 -9.05 -9.33 2.76
C ARG A 129 -7.90 -10.29 2.44
N PHE A 130 -6.77 -9.76 1.99
CA PHE A 130 -5.57 -10.54 1.67
C PHE A 130 -4.44 -10.32 2.68
N ALA A 131 -4.72 -9.63 3.78
CA ALA A 131 -3.78 -9.47 4.87
C ALA A 131 -3.41 -10.84 5.48
N PRO A 132 -2.16 -11.03 5.94
CA PRO A 132 -1.78 -12.24 6.65
C PRO A 132 -2.58 -12.38 7.94
N ASP A 133 -2.78 -13.61 8.40
CA ASP A 133 -3.42 -13.84 9.69
C ASP A 133 -2.60 -13.21 10.83
N GLN A 134 -3.29 -12.78 11.89
CA GLN A 134 -2.68 -12.05 13.01
C GLN A 134 -1.51 -12.80 13.65
N ARG A 135 -1.56 -14.13 13.70
CA ARG A 135 -0.51 -14.95 14.31
C ARG A 135 0.75 -14.95 13.43
N SER A 136 0.59 -15.07 12.12
CA SER A 136 1.70 -14.98 11.16
C SER A 136 2.31 -13.58 11.15
N ALA A 137 1.47 -12.54 11.18
CA ALA A 137 1.87 -11.14 11.35
C ALA A 137 2.75 -10.92 12.58
N ALA A 138 2.23 -11.29 13.76
CA ALA A 138 2.95 -11.15 15.02
C ALA A 138 4.24 -11.97 15.08
N ALA A 139 4.23 -13.18 14.51
CA ALA A 139 5.42 -14.05 14.49
C ALA A 139 6.57 -13.45 13.65
N PHE A 140 6.24 -12.81 12.53
CA PHE A 140 7.21 -12.10 11.69
C PHE A 140 7.73 -10.86 12.40
N ASP A 141 6.84 -10.02 12.93
CA ASP A 141 7.23 -8.79 13.62
C ASP A 141 8.15 -9.09 14.81
N ALA A 142 7.85 -10.13 15.60
CA ALA A 142 8.73 -10.58 16.68
C ALA A 142 10.10 -11.07 16.19
N ALA A 143 10.17 -11.74 15.04
CA ALA A 143 11.45 -12.21 14.50
C ALA A 143 12.31 -11.05 13.97
N LEU A 144 11.68 -10.06 13.33
CA LEU A 144 12.35 -8.84 12.88
C LEU A 144 12.77 -7.95 14.06
N ASP A 145 11.97 -7.89 15.12
CA ASP A 145 12.31 -7.18 16.35
C ASP A 145 13.61 -7.71 16.97
N VAL A 146 13.76 -9.04 17.06
CA VAL A 146 15.00 -9.66 17.57
C VAL A 146 16.23 -9.26 16.75
N LEU A 147 16.15 -9.31 15.42
CA LEU A 147 17.26 -8.93 14.55
C LEU A 147 17.60 -7.44 14.68
N SER A 148 16.57 -6.59 14.63
CA SER A 148 16.75 -5.14 14.73
C SER A 148 17.30 -4.72 16.10
N SER A 149 16.81 -5.32 17.18
CA SER A 149 17.30 -5.08 18.55
C SER A 149 18.77 -5.46 18.71
N ARG A 150 19.18 -6.62 18.18
CA ARG A 150 20.60 -7.02 18.19
C ARG A 150 21.48 -6.08 17.36
N ALA A 151 21.00 -5.64 16.20
CA ALA A 151 21.73 -4.68 15.36
C ALA A 151 21.84 -3.29 16.03
N LYS A 152 20.80 -2.83 16.72
CA LYS A 152 20.83 -1.60 17.53
C LYS A 152 21.84 -1.70 18.66
N ALA A 153 21.88 -2.83 19.38
CA ALA A 153 22.79 -3.04 20.51
C ALA A 153 24.28 -2.92 20.13
N VAL A 154 24.65 -3.21 18.87
CA VAL A 154 26.02 -3.05 18.36
C VAL A 154 26.24 -1.78 17.55
N GLY A 155 25.30 -0.82 17.59
CA GLY A 155 25.40 0.44 16.83
C GLY A 155 25.41 0.24 15.31
N ALA A 156 24.70 -0.77 14.81
CA ALA A 156 24.57 -1.02 13.37
C ALA A 156 23.29 -0.45 12.74
N LEU A 157 22.28 -0.21 13.56
CA LEU A 157 20.96 0.28 13.19
C LEU A 157 20.61 1.48 14.07
N ARG A 158 20.02 2.52 13.49
CA ARG A 158 19.51 3.66 14.26
C ARG A 158 18.46 3.22 15.31
N THR A 159 18.55 3.80 16.51
CA THR A 159 17.82 3.34 17.70
C THR A 159 16.35 3.75 17.70
N ASP A 160 16.02 4.84 17.02
CA ASP A 160 14.69 5.42 16.82
C ASP A 160 13.76 4.59 15.91
N MET A 161 14.29 3.63 15.15
CA MET A 161 13.48 2.84 14.22
C MET A 161 12.54 1.86 14.87
N THR A 162 11.29 1.85 14.45
CA THR A 162 10.34 0.79 14.76
C THR A 162 10.40 -0.35 13.73
N VAL A 163 9.94 -1.55 14.13
CA VAL A 163 9.77 -2.70 13.22
C VAL A 163 8.85 -2.35 12.04
N ALA A 164 7.79 -1.56 12.30
CA ALA A 164 6.86 -1.09 11.29
C ALA A 164 7.54 -0.22 10.22
N GLU A 165 8.42 0.70 10.62
CA GLU A 165 9.18 1.54 9.69
C GLU A 165 10.21 0.74 8.89
N ILE A 166 10.90 -0.21 9.52
CA ILE A 166 11.84 -1.10 8.82
C ILE A 166 11.10 -1.89 7.73
N ARG A 167 9.92 -2.44 8.06
CA ARG A 167 9.06 -3.13 7.10
C ARG A 167 8.60 -2.19 5.98
N LEU A 168 8.14 -0.99 6.33
CA LEU A 168 7.68 0.00 5.36
C LEU A 168 8.79 0.43 4.39
N LEU A 169 10.01 0.63 4.88
CA LEU A 169 11.17 0.96 4.04
C LEU A 169 11.55 -0.18 3.11
N ALA A 170 11.44 -1.44 3.55
CA ALA A 170 11.66 -2.59 2.69
C ALA A 170 10.61 -2.71 1.58
N VAL A 171 9.33 -2.46 1.90
CA VAL A 171 8.24 -2.39 0.91
C VAL A 171 8.48 -1.24 -0.06
N GLY A 172 8.81 -0.04 0.43
CA GLY A 172 9.10 1.13 -0.40
C GLY A 172 10.29 0.91 -1.34
N ALA A 173 11.35 0.24 -0.87
CA ALA A 173 12.47 -0.18 -1.70
C ALA A 173 12.02 -1.12 -2.81
N ALA A 174 11.18 -2.10 -2.49
CA ALA A 174 10.68 -3.09 -3.44
C ALA A 174 9.75 -2.47 -4.50
N VAL A 175 8.80 -1.61 -4.09
CA VAL A 175 7.89 -0.91 -5.01
C VAL A 175 8.68 -0.03 -5.97
N THR A 176 9.60 0.80 -5.44
CA THR A 176 10.43 1.68 -6.26
C THR A 176 11.30 0.90 -7.24
N ALA A 177 11.84 -0.25 -6.81
CA ALA A 177 12.61 -1.13 -7.68
C ALA A 177 11.76 -1.77 -8.79
N ARG A 178 10.49 -2.07 -8.54
CA ARG A 178 9.56 -2.66 -9.53
C ARG A 178 9.05 -1.65 -10.55
N GLU A 179 8.78 -0.41 -10.16
CA GLU A 179 8.32 0.65 -11.08
C GLU A 179 9.40 1.04 -12.10
N ARG A 180 10.68 0.78 -11.79
CA ARG A 180 11.85 1.05 -12.65
C ARG A 180 12.19 -0.09 -13.61
N GLN A 181 11.27 -1.03 -13.88
CA GLN A 181 11.45 -2.20 -14.77
C GLN A 181 11.74 -1.88 -16.26
N THR A 182 12.20 -0.67 -16.60
CA THR A 182 12.60 -0.32 -17.97
C THR A 182 14.08 -0.58 -18.27
N THR A 183 14.98 -0.65 -17.29
CA THR A 183 16.38 -1.07 -17.51
C THR A 183 17.06 -1.39 -16.18
N ASP A 184 17.39 -2.67 -15.96
CA ASP A 184 18.12 -3.24 -14.81
C ASP A 184 17.63 -2.87 -13.40
N PHE A 185 17.32 -3.90 -12.62
CA PHE A 185 17.12 -3.80 -11.18
C PHE A 185 18.32 -3.09 -10.53
N SER A 186 18.14 -1.82 -10.13
CA SER A 186 19.21 -1.07 -9.51
C SER A 186 19.21 -1.33 -8.00
N TRP A 187 20.00 -2.32 -7.56
CA TRP A 187 20.38 -2.55 -6.15
C TRP A 187 20.85 -1.25 -5.47
N ARG A 188 21.22 -0.22 -6.24
CA ARG A 188 21.55 1.12 -5.78
C ARG A 188 20.49 1.72 -4.87
N ILE A 189 19.20 1.66 -5.24
CA ILE A 189 18.12 2.26 -4.44
C ILE A 189 17.97 1.52 -3.11
N VAL A 190 18.00 0.18 -3.16
CA VAL A 190 17.95 -0.65 -1.95
C VAL A 190 19.14 -0.37 -1.04
N THR A 191 20.34 -0.18 -1.62
CA THR A 191 21.56 0.16 -0.87
C THR A 191 21.49 1.55 -0.25
N LEU A 192 20.89 2.54 -0.93
CA LEU A 192 20.67 3.88 -0.37
C LEU A 192 19.70 3.84 0.81
N ILE A 193 18.59 3.10 0.68
CA ILE A 193 17.62 2.92 1.76
C ILE A 193 18.25 2.17 2.92
N ALA A 194 18.99 1.09 2.67
CA ALA A 194 19.73 0.37 3.70
C ALA A 194 20.80 1.26 4.36
N GLY A 195 21.42 2.17 3.62
CA GLY A 195 22.31 3.20 4.16
C GLY A 195 21.62 4.11 5.17
N ALA A 196 20.38 4.53 4.90
CA ALA A 196 19.58 5.36 5.80
C ALA A 196 19.14 4.65 7.10
N LEU A 197 19.25 3.32 7.17
CA LEU A 197 19.02 2.55 8.40
C LEU A 197 20.21 2.62 9.36
N ARG A 198 21.39 3.02 8.89
CA ARG A 198 22.58 3.09 9.75
C ARG A 198 22.47 4.29 10.71
N PRO A 199 23.12 4.22 11.88
CA PRO A 199 23.19 5.38 12.75
C PRO A 199 23.83 6.55 12.01
N ASP A 200 23.26 7.73 12.20
CA ASP A 200 23.83 8.99 11.73
C ASP A 200 23.76 9.95 12.91
N GLU A 201 24.93 10.26 13.48
CA GLU A 201 25.06 11.16 14.63
C GLU A 201 24.77 12.62 14.26
N THR A 202 24.69 12.92 12.95
CA THR A 202 24.44 14.27 12.43
C THR A 202 22.97 14.51 12.08
N LEU A 203 22.14 13.47 12.05
CA LEU A 203 20.70 13.62 11.85
C LEU A 203 20.07 14.24 13.10
N GLU A 204 19.65 15.49 12.96
CA GLU A 204 18.78 16.13 13.94
C GLU A 204 17.55 15.22 14.16
N PRO A 205 17.17 14.94 15.43
CA PRO A 205 16.01 14.10 15.71
C PRO A 205 14.80 14.61 14.95
N LEU A 206 14.11 13.72 14.22
CA LEU A 206 12.90 14.11 13.50
C LEU A 206 11.97 14.76 14.54
N PRO A 207 11.53 16.02 14.34
CA PRO A 207 10.59 16.63 15.28
C PRO A 207 9.41 15.68 15.44
N PRO A 208 8.89 15.47 16.67
CA PRO A 208 7.73 14.62 16.88
C PRO A 208 6.67 15.07 15.87
N PRO A 209 5.92 14.13 15.24
CA PRO A 209 4.99 14.48 14.17
C PRO A 209 4.19 15.66 14.65
N ALA A 210 4.50 16.82 14.08
CA ALA A 210 3.73 18.00 14.39
C ALA A 210 2.38 17.59 13.86
N VAL A 211 1.44 17.35 14.77
CA VAL A 211 0.04 17.45 14.41
C VAL A 211 -0.14 18.94 14.13
N THR A 212 0.39 19.39 12.99
CA THR A 212 -0.28 20.37 12.18
C THR A 212 -1.59 19.70 11.84
N LYS A 213 -2.53 19.81 12.79
CA LYS A 213 -3.86 20.23 12.39
C LYS A 213 -3.57 21.28 11.34
N GLN A 214 -3.91 21.02 10.08
CA GLN A 214 -4.04 22.12 9.14
C GLN A 214 -4.77 23.18 9.95
N PRO A 215 -4.20 24.40 10.12
CA PRO A 215 -4.85 25.41 10.95
C PRO A 215 -6.30 25.37 10.54
N ASP A 216 -7.17 25.10 11.52
CA ASP A 216 -8.60 24.97 11.25
C ASP A 216 -8.90 26.10 10.27
N PRO A 217 -9.39 25.80 9.04
CA PRO A 217 -9.77 26.86 8.12
C PRO A 217 -10.56 27.84 8.97
N PRO A 218 -10.26 29.15 8.93
CA PRO A 218 -10.63 30.07 9.98
C PRO A 218 -12.06 29.79 10.45
N ALA A 219 -12.27 29.83 11.77
CA ALA A 219 -13.52 29.44 12.42
C ALA A 219 -14.76 30.25 11.95
N ASP A 220 -14.60 31.10 10.93
CA ASP A 220 -15.60 31.86 10.21
C ASP A 220 -16.32 31.05 9.09
N ARG A 221 -15.89 29.84 8.71
CA ARG A 221 -16.69 29.03 7.75
C ARG A 221 -17.91 28.30 8.32
N ASN A 222 -18.28 28.60 9.57
CA ASN A 222 -19.63 28.37 10.10
C ASN A 222 -20.39 29.69 10.29
N GLU A 223 -20.14 30.66 9.41
CA GLU A 223 -21.07 31.75 9.16
C GLU A 223 -22.44 31.19 8.76
N THR A 224 -23.24 30.91 9.78
CA THR A 224 -24.62 31.41 9.76
C THR A 224 -24.50 32.93 9.79
N GLU A 225 -24.07 33.52 8.66
CA GLU A 225 -24.31 34.93 8.37
C GLU A 225 -25.77 35.16 8.77
N SER A 226 -25.98 36.14 9.65
CA SER A 226 -27.28 36.54 10.14
C SER A 226 -28.33 36.38 9.03
N ARG A 227 -29.30 35.48 9.27
CA ARG A 227 -30.37 35.12 8.31
C ARG A 227 -31.14 36.35 7.80
N ASP A 228 -30.96 37.51 8.41
CA ASP A 228 -31.63 38.76 8.10
C ASP A 228 -30.94 39.60 7.00
N SER A 229 -29.79 39.19 6.46
CA SER A 229 -29.00 40.01 5.51
C SER A 229 -28.91 39.48 4.07
N ALA A 230 -29.57 38.37 3.72
CA ALA A 230 -29.43 37.78 2.39
C ALA A 230 -29.94 38.73 1.29
N ARG A 231 -29.07 39.13 0.35
CA ARG A 231 -29.41 40.00 -0.79
C ARG A 231 -29.32 39.27 -2.12
N CYS A 232 -30.18 39.65 -3.06
CA CYS A 232 -30.21 39.10 -4.42
C CYS A 232 -28.88 39.37 -5.13
N ALA A 233 -28.20 38.31 -5.56
CA ALA A 233 -26.93 38.42 -6.28
C ALA A 233 -27.03 39.10 -7.65
N LEU A 234 -28.22 39.49 -8.10
CA LEU A 234 -28.44 40.22 -9.34
C LEU A 234 -28.87 41.67 -9.11
N CYS A 235 -29.78 41.93 -8.17
CA CYS A 235 -30.38 43.26 -7.99
C CYS A 235 -30.23 43.85 -6.58
N GLY A 236 -29.55 43.15 -5.67
CA GLY A 236 -29.27 43.64 -4.31
C GLY A 236 -30.48 43.71 -3.36
N ARG A 237 -31.69 43.34 -3.80
CA ARG A 237 -32.90 43.32 -2.96
C ARG A 237 -32.82 42.26 -1.87
N PRO A 238 -33.37 42.50 -0.67
CA PRO A 238 -33.42 41.50 0.39
C PRO A 238 -34.20 40.26 -0.09
N ILE A 239 -33.71 39.08 0.30
CA ILE A 239 -34.31 37.78 0.04
C ILE A 239 -34.89 37.28 1.35
N SER A 240 -36.14 36.83 1.33
CA SER A 240 -36.74 36.19 2.50
C SER A 240 -36.00 34.90 2.83
N ALA A 241 -35.47 34.81 4.05
CA ALA A 241 -34.89 33.57 4.56
C ALA A 241 -35.99 32.51 4.69
N ARG A 242 -35.77 31.32 4.12
CA ARG A 242 -36.61 30.15 4.41
C ARG A 242 -36.05 29.46 5.65
N ALA A 243 -36.93 29.00 6.54
CA ALA A 243 -36.55 28.35 7.79
C ALA A 243 -35.75 27.05 7.59
N THR A 244 -35.93 26.39 6.44
CA THR A 244 -35.23 25.15 6.08
C THR A 244 -34.84 25.13 4.61
N GLY A 245 -33.71 24.48 4.29
CA GLY A 245 -33.19 24.31 2.94
C GLY A 245 -32.07 25.28 2.54
N ARG A 246 -31.55 25.09 1.33
CA ARG A 246 -30.46 25.91 0.78
C ARG A 246 -30.90 27.37 0.62
N PRO A 247 -30.13 28.36 1.09
CA PRO A 247 -30.50 29.76 0.97
C PRO A 247 -30.72 30.17 -0.49
N ALA A 248 -31.80 30.90 -0.74
CA ALA A 248 -32.13 31.38 -2.07
C ALA A 248 -31.12 32.47 -2.48
N ARG A 249 -30.51 32.32 -3.67
CA ARG A 249 -29.50 33.26 -4.20
C ARG A 249 -30.10 34.48 -4.94
N TYR A 250 -31.40 34.42 -5.27
CA TYR A 250 -32.10 35.44 -6.05
C TYR A 250 -33.50 35.68 -5.50
N CYS A 251 -33.97 36.93 -5.51
CA CYS A 251 -35.24 37.34 -4.91
C CYS A 251 -36.50 36.83 -5.65
N GLY A 252 -36.39 36.33 -6.89
CA GLY A 252 -37.54 35.89 -7.66
C GLY A 252 -37.18 35.26 -9.01
N ALA A 253 -38.19 34.75 -9.72
CA ALA A 253 -38.03 34.06 -11.01
C ALA A 253 -37.40 34.95 -12.10
N ALA A 254 -37.75 36.24 -12.14
CA ALA A 254 -37.19 37.20 -13.09
C ALA A 254 -35.66 37.35 -12.92
N CYS A 255 -35.18 37.56 -11.69
CA CYS A 255 -33.74 37.65 -11.42
C CYS A 255 -32.99 36.32 -11.71
N ARG A 256 -33.64 35.17 -11.49
CA ARG A 256 -33.06 33.87 -11.88
C ARG A 256 -32.90 33.75 -13.39
N GLN A 257 -33.92 34.12 -14.16
CA GLN A 257 -33.88 34.05 -15.62
C GLN A 257 -32.87 35.04 -16.22
N GLN A 258 -32.74 36.24 -15.66
CA GLN A 258 -31.75 37.21 -16.10
C GLN A 258 -30.32 36.75 -15.79
N ALA A 259 -30.06 36.21 -14.59
CA ALA A 259 -28.76 35.61 -14.27
C ALA A 259 -28.40 34.44 -15.20
N HIS A 260 -29.38 33.60 -15.57
CA HIS A 260 -29.17 32.52 -16.54
C HIS A 260 -28.79 33.07 -17.92
N ARG A 261 -29.47 34.14 -18.40
CA ARG A 261 -29.14 34.81 -19.66
C ARG A 261 -27.74 35.41 -19.65
N HIS A 262 -27.32 36.11 -18.58
CA HIS A 262 -25.96 36.64 -18.44
C HIS A 262 -24.88 35.55 -18.47
N ARG A 263 -25.14 34.39 -17.84
CA ARG A 263 -24.20 33.26 -17.89
C ARG A 263 -24.15 32.62 -19.26
N ALA A 264 -25.29 32.50 -19.94
CA ALA A 264 -25.35 31.96 -21.30
C ALA A 264 -24.65 32.88 -22.31
N SER A 265 -24.80 34.21 -22.19
CA SER A 265 -24.08 35.18 -23.01
C SER A 265 -22.58 35.18 -22.71
N ALA A 266 -22.17 35.15 -21.44
CA ALA A 266 -20.76 35.05 -21.04
C ALA A 266 -20.12 33.75 -21.54
N ARG A 267 -20.81 32.60 -21.45
CA ARG A 267 -20.33 31.33 -22.00
C ARG A 267 -20.20 31.35 -23.51
N ARG A 268 -21.15 31.96 -24.23
CA ARG A 268 -21.03 32.16 -25.68
C ARG A 268 -19.85 33.07 -26.03
N ALA A 269 -19.65 34.16 -25.31
CA ALA A 269 -18.52 35.07 -25.52
C ALA A 269 -17.17 34.38 -25.31
N ILE A 270 -17.04 33.52 -24.28
CA ILE A 270 -15.84 32.69 -24.05
C ILE A 270 -15.65 31.68 -25.18
N ALA A 271 -16.74 31.06 -25.68
CA ALA A 271 -16.66 30.09 -26.77
C ALA A 271 -16.34 30.71 -28.15
N THR A 272 -16.65 31.99 -28.36
CA THR A 272 -16.38 32.71 -29.62
C THR A 272 -15.09 33.53 -29.58
N ALA A 273 -14.38 33.57 -28.45
CA ALA A 273 -13.10 34.25 -28.35
C ALA A 273 -12.02 33.45 -29.11
N PRO A 274 -11.29 34.03 -30.08
CA PRO A 274 -10.21 33.34 -30.75
C PRO A 274 -9.09 33.02 -29.75
N VAL A 275 -8.68 31.75 -29.70
CA VAL A 275 -7.54 31.29 -28.89
C VAL A 275 -6.26 31.79 -29.55
N SER A 276 -5.70 32.91 -29.08
CA SER A 276 -4.38 33.37 -29.51
C SER A 276 -3.31 32.51 -28.83
N VAL A 277 -2.72 31.58 -29.58
CA VAL A 277 -1.49 30.87 -29.17
C VAL A 277 -0.32 31.81 -29.45
N ALA A 278 0.07 32.61 -28.46
CA ALA A 278 1.31 33.37 -28.53
C ALA A 278 2.49 32.40 -28.39
N ALA A 279 3.25 32.25 -29.46
CA ALA A 279 4.47 31.46 -29.52
C ALA A 279 5.55 32.08 -28.60
N ALA A 280 6.02 31.28 -27.64
CA ALA A 280 7.22 31.59 -26.86
C ALA A 280 8.45 31.15 -27.68
N ALA A 281 9.12 32.11 -28.33
CA ALA A 281 10.42 31.91 -28.95
C ALA A 281 11.51 32.61 -28.11
N ASP A 282 12.57 31.84 -27.84
CA ASP A 282 13.95 32.21 -27.50
C ASP A 282 14.24 33.37 -26.53
N ALA A 283 14.77 32.99 -25.35
CA ALA A 283 15.64 33.84 -24.54
C ALA A 283 16.93 33.08 -24.20
N PRO A 284 18.13 33.64 -24.44
CA PRO A 284 19.38 32.94 -24.17
C PRO A 284 19.78 33.02 -22.69
N VAL A 285 20.22 31.89 -22.16
CA VAL A 285 20.80 31.73 -20.83
C VAL A 285 22.12 32.50 -20.73
N ARG A 286 22.14 33.62 -19.99
CA ARG A 286 23.39 34.28 -19.58
C ARG A 286 24.01 33.56 -18.39
N SER A 287 25.12 32.88 -18.65
CA SER A 287 26.05 32.35 -17.64
C SER A 287 26.66 33.49 -16.81
N ARG A 288 26.40 33.50 -15.50
CA ARG A 288 27.18 34.28 -14.52
C ARG A 288 28.27 33.38 -13.93
N HIS A 289 29.47 33.45 -14.49
CA HIS A 289 30.68 33.02 -13.78
C HIS A 289 31.04 34.11 -12.77
N ALA A 290 31.08 33.73 -11.49
CA ALA A 290 31.63 34.53 -10.41
C ALA A 290 33.16 34.43 -10.45
N THR A 291 33.83 35.56 -10.65
CA THR A 291 35.25 35.75 -10.40
C THR A 291 35.47 35.99 -8.91
N GLY A 292 36.16 35.07 -8.24
CA GLY A 292 36.70 35.29 -6.89
C GLY A 292 38.03 36.07 -6.94
N PRO A 293 38.37 36.86 -5.91
CA PRO A 293 39.60 37.64 -5.89
C PRO A 293 40.81 36.79 -5.46
N GLN A 294 41.94 36.98 -6.13
CA GLN A 294 43.23 36.41 -5.74
C GLN A 294 43.83 37.15 -4.55
N GLU A 295 44.15 36.40 -3.50
CA GLU A 295 45.06 36.81 -2.43
C GLU A 295 46.51 36.84 -2.97
N LYS A 296 47.17 37.98 -2.78
CA LYS A 296 48.62 38.11 -2.85
C LYS A 296 49.19 37.79 -1.48
N THR A 297 50.07 36.80 -1.40
CA THR A 297 51.07 36.68 -0.33
C THR A 297 52.46 36.62 -0.94
N SER A 298 53.37 37.27 -0.22
CA SER A 298 54.82 37.39 -0.47
C SER A 298 55.54 36.06 -0.37
#